data_AF-A0A7K3UMS3-F1
#
_entry.id   AF-A0A7K3UMS3-F1
#
_cell.length_a   1.000
_cell.length_b   1.000
_cell.length_c   1.000
_cell.angle_alpha   90.00
_cell.angle_beta   90.00
_cell.angle_gamma   90.00
#
_symmetry.space_group_name_H-M   'P 1'
#
loop_
_entity.id
_entity.type
_entity.pdbx_description
1 polymer ?
#
loop_
_entity_poly.entity_id
_entity_poly.type
_entity_poly.pdbx_seq_one_letter_code
_entity_poly.pdbx_strand_id
1 'polypeptide(L)'
;DTVVDPMLAHLAAELRRHNRRAAEATRLQLRAALHVGPVQRGPKGVAGTAIITTRRMVDAPAVKRRVAETGADLAFVTSDFVYDTVITPAPGLVDPGRYSRVRVRLKEASLSAWLMLEGGASRLRAV
;
A
#
# COMPACT_ATOMS: atom_id res chain seq x y z
N ASP A 1 -1.07 16.53 3.54
CA ASP A 1 0.26 15.89 3.61
C ASP A 1 0.48 14.98 4.84
N THR A 2 -0.18 15.23 5.98
CA THR A 2 -0.10 14.38 7.19
C THR A 2 -0.56 12.92 7.05
N VAL A 3 -1.37 12.62 6.02
CA VAL A 3 -1.93 11.27 5.78
C VAL A 3 -0.86 10.29 5.28
N VAL A 4 0.16 10.78 4.56
CA VAL A 4 1.26 9.91 4.11
C VAL A 4 2.42 10.00 5.10
N ASP A 5 2.87 11.21 5.41
CA ASP A 5 4.00 11.44 6.31
C ASP A 5 3.53 12.26 7.52
N PRO A 6 3.69 11.79 8.77
CA PRO A 6 4.48 10.63 9.21
C PRO A 6 3.66 9.35 9.43
N MET A 7 2.38 9.35 9.09
CA MET A 7 1.49 8.22 9.38
C MET A 7 2.01 6.89 8.79
N LEU A 8 2.49 6.88 7.55
CA LEU A 8 2.95 5.67 6.87
C LEU A 8 4.20 5.08 7.54
N ALA A 9 5.16 5.94 7.88
CA ALA A 9 6.38 5.54 8.56
C ALA A 9 6.09 4.99 9.98
N HIS A 10 5.21 5.66 10.73
CA HIS A 10 4.80 5.19 12.06
C HIS A 10 4.03 3.86 11.99
N LEU A 11 3.12 3.71 11.03
CA LEU A 11 2.37 2.47 10.83
C LEU A 11 3.30 1.29 10.52
N ALA A 12 4.28 1.50 9.63
CA ALA A 12 5.30 0.50 9.33
C ALA A 12 6.12 0.12 10.58
N ALA A 13 6.54 1.11 11.36
CA ALA A 13 7.31 0.91 12.58
C ALA A 13 6.53 0.10 13.63
N GLU A 14 5.26 0.45 13.88
CA GLU A 14 4.42 -0.25 14.85
C GLU A 14 4.03 -1.67 14.39
N LEU A 15 3.75 -1.88 13.09
CA LEU A 15 3.52 -3.23 12.56
C LEU A 15 4.75 -4.12 12.73
N ARG A 16 5.93 -3.60 12.42
CA ARG A 16 7.19 -4.33 12.62
C ARG A 16 7.43 -4.61 14.11
N ARG A 17 7.15 -3.65 14.99
CA ARG A 17 7.27 -3.77 16.45
C ARG A 17 6.33 -4.83 17.01
N HIS A 18 5.09 -4.92 16.51
CA HIS A 18 4.14 -5.98 16.83
C HIS A 18 4.64 -7.33 16.35
N ASN A 19 4.98 -7.44 15.05
CA ASN A 19 5.38 -8.70 14.43
C ASN A 19 6.66 -9.31 15.04
N ARG A 20 7.58 -8.51 15.58
CA ARG A 20 8.77 -9.03 16.30
C ARG A 20 8.44 -9.75 17.61
N ARG A 21 7.27 -9.48 18.21
CA ARG A 21 6.82 -10.09 19.47
C ARG A 21 5.71 -11.10 19.29
N ALA A 22 5.13 -11.15 18.09
CA ALA A 22 4.03 -12.04 17.75
C ALA A 22 4.56 -13.46 17.49
N ALA A 23 3.76 -14.47 17.84
CA ALA A 23 3.93 -15.80 17.30
C ALA A 23 3.56 -15.79 15.81
N GLU A 24 3.98 -16.82 15.05
CA GLU A 24 3.70 -16.88 13.61
C GLU A 24 2.20 -16.74 13.30
N ALA A 25 1.34 -17.40 14.07
CA ALA A 25 -0.12 -17.34 13.91
C ALA A 25 -0.75 -15.97 14.18
N THR A 26 -0.06 -15.06 14.88
CA THR A 26 -0.56 -13.72 15.22
C THR A 26 0.22 -12.59 14.54
N ARG A 27 1.10 -12.96 13.60
CA ARG A 27 1.84 -12.01 12.76
C ARG A 27 0.88 -11.37 11.75
N LEU A 28 0.96 -10.06 11.59
CA LEU A 28 0.07 -9.28 10.73
C LEU A 28 0.78 -8.91 9.43
N GLN A 29 0.07 -9.03 8.31
CA GLN A 29 0.49 -8.48 7.01
C GLN A 29 -0.59 -7.52 6.50
N LEU A 30 -0.33 -6.23 6.56
CA LEU A 30 -1.27 -5.19 6.17
C LEU A 30 -1.07 -4.78 4.72
N ARG A 31 -2.18 -4.61 3.99
CA ARG A 31 -2.22 -3.99 2.66
C ARG A 31 -3.04 -2.72 2.75
N ALA A 32 -2.47 -1.59 2.37
CA ALA A 32 -3.11 -0.29 2.36
C ALA A 32 -3.00 0.35 0.97
N ALA A 33 -3.99 1.15 0.59
CA ALA A 33 -3.94 1.90 -0.67
C ALA A 33 -4.45 3.33 -0.51
N LEU A 34 -3.85 4.26 -1.25
CA LEU A 34 -4.24 5.67 -1.29
C LEU A 34 -4.38 6.14 -2.73
N HIS A 35 -5.53 6.74 -3.03
CA HIS A 35 -5.81 7.42 -4.28
C HIS A 35 -6.75 8.60 -4.02
N VAL A 36 -6.61 9.64 -4.84
CA VAL A 36 -7.38 10.89 -4.74
C VAL A 36 -8.15 11.08 -6.04
N GLY A 37 -9.43 11.39 -5.92
CA GLY A 37 -10.30 11.67 -7.04
C GLY A 37 -11.71 12.05 -6.57
N PRO A 38 -12.59 12.44 -7.49
CA PRO A 38 -13.93 12.90 -7.15
C PRO A 38 -14.75 11.76 -6.52
N VAL A 39 -15.54 12.14 -5.51
CA VAL A 39 -16.49 11.27 -4.83
C VAL A 39 -17.81 12.00 -4.62
N GLN A 40 -18.90 11.25 -4.59
CA GLN A 40 -20.24 11.73 -4.34
C GLN A 40 -20.71 11.20 -3.00
N ARG A 41 -21.33 12.06 -2.19
CA ARG A 41 -21.99 11.65 -0.94
C ARG A 41 -23.46 11.36 -1.23
N GLY A 42 -23.96 10.26 -0.69
CA GLY A 42 -25.36 9.89 -0.77
C GLY A 42 -25.88 9.25 0.52
N PRO A 43 -27.17 8.88 0.58
CA PRO A 43 -27.81 8.36 1.81
C PRO A 43 -27.16 7.09 2.38
N LYS A 44 -26.43 6.33 1.55
CA LYS A 44 -25.74 5.08 1.93
C LYS A 44 -24.23 5.24 2.11
N GLY A 45 -23.73 6.47 2.18
CA GLY A 45 -22.31 6.78 2.33
C GLY A 45 -21.69 7.43 1.09
N VAL A 46 -20.40 7.18 0.89
CA VAL A 46 -19.62 7.81 -0.20
C VAL A 46 -19.46 6.82 -1.35
N ALA A 47 -19.68 7.27 -2.59
CA ALA A 47 -19.52 6.48 -3.80
C ALA A 47 -18.66 7.25 -4.83
N GLY A 48 -18.00 6.52 -5.71
CA GLY A 48 -17.24 7.12 -6.81
C GLY A 48 -16.14 6.22 -7.35
N THR A 49 -15.68 6.53 -8.55
CA THR A 49 -14.59 5.82 -9.23
C THR A 49 -13.31 5.82 -8.41
N ALA A 50 -13.05 6.87 -7.64
CA ALA A 50 -11.89 6.93 -6.74
C ALA A 50 -11.92 5.78 -5.70
N ILE A 51 -13.07 5.54 -5.06
CA ILE A 51 -13.23 4.45 -4.06
C ILE A 51 -13.03 3.08 -4.71
N ILE A 52 -13.65 2.88 -5.88
CA ILE A 52 -13.52 1.63 -6.64
C ILE A 52 -12.06 1.39 -7.03
N THR A 53 -11.36 2.44 -7.48
CA THR A 53 -9.94 2.38 -7.86
C THR A 53 -9.07 2.03 -6.67
N THR A 54 -9.21 2.73 -5.53
CA THR A 54 -8.48 2.42 -4.28
C THR A 54 -8.71 0.97 -3.84
N ARG A 55 -9.97 0.50 -3.88
CA ARG A 55 -10.29 -0.88 -3.52
C ARG A 55 -9.61 -1.89 -4.44
N ARG A 56 -9.62 -1.64 -5.75
CA ARG A 56 -8.98 -2.53 -6.73
C ARG A 56 -7.46 -2.53 -6.62
N MET A 57 -6.85 -1.40 -6.23
CA MET A 57 -5.41 -1.32 -5.95
C MET A 57 -5.00 -2.20 -4.77
N VAL A 58 -5.70 -2.10 -3.63
CA VAL A 58 -5.37 -2.92 -2.44
C VAL A 58 -5.64 -4.42 -2.66
N ASP A 59 -6.64 -4.75 -3.48
CA ASP A 59 -6.99 -6.14 -3.83
C ASP A 59 -6.27 -6.69 -5.06
N ALA A 60 -5.37 -5.93 -5.68
CA ALA A 60 -4.70 -6.34 -6.89
C ALA A 60 -3.91 -7.66 -6.70
N PRO A 61 -4.07 -8.66 -7.58
CA PRO A 61 -3.34 -9.94 -7.47
C PRO A 61 -1.82 -9.76 -7.43
N ALA A 62 -1.29 -8.77 -8.16
CA ALA A 62 0.14 -8.45 -8.13
C ALA A 62 0.59 -8.03 -6.72
N VAL A 63 -0.18 -7.20 -6.03
CA VAL A 63 0.13 -6.74 -4.66
C VAL A 63 0.08 -7.92 -3.68
N LYS A 64 -0.98 -8.73 -3.74
CA LYS A 64 -1.12 -9.93 -2.89
C LYS A 64 0.06 -10.88 -3.06
N ARG A 65 0.47 -11.11 -4.31
CA ARG A 65 1.62 -11.96 -4.63
C ARG A 65 2.92 -11.39 -4.05
N ARG A 66 3.19 -10.10 -4.24
CA ARG A 66 4.40 -9.45 -3.69
C ARG A 66 4.48 -9.56 -2.16
N VAL A 67 3.35 -9.39 -1.46
CA VAL A 67 3.29 -9.58 0.01
C VAL A 67 3.59 -11.02 0.41
N ALA A 68 3.03 -12.00 -0.32
CA ALA A 68 3.27 -13.42 -0.04
C ALA A 68 4.72 -13.85 -0.34
N GLU A 69 5.33 -13.32 -1.41
CA GLU A 69 6.72 -13.58 -1.80
C GLU A 69 7.72 -13.02 -0.79
N THR A 70 7.51 -11.77 -0.37
CA THR A 70 8.45 -11.03 0.48
C THR A 70 8.21 -11.23 1.96
N GLY A 71 7.03 -11.70 2.35
CA GLY A 71 6.62 -11.73 3.75
C GLY A 71 6.46 -10.34 4.37
N ALA A 72 6.34 -9.27 3.57
CA ALA A 72 6.25 -7.89 4.05
C ALA A 72 5.17 -7.70 5.12
N ASP A 73 5.48 -6.88 6.12
CA ASP A 73 4.58 -6.53 7.21
C ASP A 73 3.54 -5.49 6.74
N LEU A 74 3.97 -4.59 5.84
CA LEU A 74 3.13 -3.58 5.21
C LEU A 74 3.39 -3.52 3.70
N ALA A 75 2.32 -3.49 2.92
CA ALA A 75 2.32 -3.08 1.53
C ALA A 75 1.47 -1.83 1.36
N PHE A 76 2.07 -0.76 0.86
CA PHE A 76 1.39 0.50 0.57
C PHE A 76 1.34 0.74 -0.93
N VAL A 77 0.13 0.91 -1.46
CA VAL A 77 -0.13 1.08 -2.89
C VAL A 77 -0.69 2.46 -3.15
N THR A 78 -0.17 3.17 -4.15
CA THR A 78 -0.70 4.49 -4.48
C THR A 78 -0.82 4.72 -5.98
N SER A 79 -1.75 5.60 -6.38
CA SER A 79 -1.94 5.98 -7.78
C SER A 79 -0.82 6.88 -8.25
N ASP A 80 -0.58 6.97 -9.57
CA ASP A 80 0.40 7.91 -10.15
C ASP A 80 0.22 9.34 -9.61
N PHE A 81 -1.02 9.86 -9.59
CA PHE A 81 -1.30 11.21 -9.07
C PHE A 81 -0.75 11.44 -7.66
N VAL A 82 -1.00 10.50 -6.73
CA VAL A 82 -0.54 10.64 -5.34
C VAL A 82 0.97 10.42 -5.24
N TYR A 83 1.55 9.52 -6.04
CA TYR A 83 3.00 9.35 -6.10
C TYR A 83 3.69 10.63 -6.56
N ASP A 84 3.20 11.25 -7.63
CA ASP A 84 3.82 12.42 -8.24
C ASP A 84 3.61 13.69 -7.39
N THR A 85 2.44 13.84 -6.76
CA THR A 85 2.06 15.08 -6.06
C THR A 85 2.25 15.05 -4.55
N VAL A 86 2.32 13.87 -3.93
CA VAL A 86 2.44 13.72 -2.47
C VAL A 86 3.72 12.99 -2.09
N ILE A 87 4.05 11.87 -2.75
CA ILE A 87 5.21 11.07 -2.37
C ILE A 87 6.51 11.72 -2.84
N THR A 88 6.62 12.01 -4.12
CA THR A 88 7.83 12.58 -4.74
C THR A 88 8.26 13.92 -4.11
N PRO A 89 7.34 14.85 -3.79
CA PRO A 89 7.69 16.12 -3.19
C PRO A 89 7.85 16.07 -1.66
N ALA A 90 7.55 14.95 -0.99
CA ALA A 90 7.56 14.87 0.47
C ALA A 90 9.00 15.04 1.02
N PRO A 91 9.27 16.02 1.90
CA PRO A 91 10.60 16.26 2.43
C PRO A 91 10.97 15.36 3.63
N GLY A 92 10.10 14.43 4.04
CA GLY A 92 10.26 13.69 5.30
C GLY A 92 10.58 12.20 5.15
N LEU A 93 9.90 11.34 5.91
CA LEU A 93 10.33 9.95 6.17
C LEU A 93 10.00 8.96 5.04
N VAL A 94 9.37 9.43 3.97
CA VAL A 94 8.94 8.58 2.85
C VAL A 94 9.89 8.78 1.69
N ASP A 95 10.68 7.75 1.38
CA ASP A 95 11.61 7.74 0.24
C ASP A 95 10.90 7.29 -1.05
N PRO A 96 10.76 8.16 -2.07
CA PRO A 96 10.14 7.81 -3.35
C PRO A 96 10.86 6.68 -4.10
N GLY A 97 12.18 6.53 -3.90
CA GLY A 97 13.01 5.50 -4.54
C GLY A 97 12.67 4.07 -4.07
N ARG A 98 11.92 3.93 -2.98
CA ARG A 98 11.46 2.64 -2.46
C ARG A 98 10.18 2.13 -3.10
N TYR A 99 9.55 2.94 -3.95
CA TYR A 99 8.35 2.55 -4.66
C TYR A 99 8.70 1.91 -6.00
N SER A 100 7.95 0.87 -6.36
CA SER A 100 8.07 0.17 -7.64
C SER A 100 6.72 0.12 -8.34
N ARG A 101 6.71 0.22 -9.68
CA ARG A 101 5.46 0.15 -10.44
C ARG A 101 4.87 -1.26 -10.41
N VAL A 102 3.57 -1.34 -10.20
CA VAL A 102 2.76 -2.56 -10.31
C VAL A 102 1.56 -2.31 -11.21
N ARG A 103 1.21 -3.32 -12.00
CA ARG A 103 0.01 -3.29 -12.85
C ARG A 103 -1.20 -3.78 -12.08
N VAL A 104 -2.25 -2.96 -12.03
CA VAL A 104 -3.54 -3.31 -11.42
C VAL A 104 -4.57 -3.48 -12.55
N ARG A 105 -5.10 -4.70 -12.67
CA ARG A 105 -6.12 -5.02 -13.68
C ARG A 105 -7.50 -4.53 -13.21
N LEU A 106 -8.18 -3.78 -14.07
CA LEU A 106 -9.60 -3.44 -13.98
C LEU A 106 -10.38 -4.37 -14.92
N LYS A 107 -11.72 -4.35 -14.79
CA LYS A 107 -12.59 -5.17 -15.67
C LYS A 107 -12.48 -4.76 -17.14
N GLU A 108 -12.24 -3.48 -17.40
CA GLU A 108 -12.25 -2.87 -18.75
C GLU A 108 -10.93 -2.12 -19.06
N ALA A 109 -9.97 -2.09 -18.14
CA ALA A 109 -8.71 -1.34 -18.31
C ALA A 109 -7.59 -1.90 -17.41
N SER A 110 -6.37 -1.40 -17.56
CA SER A 110 -5.30 -1.60 -16.57
C SER A 110 -4.76 -0.25 -16.13
N LEU A 111 -4.64 -0.03 -14.83
CA LEU A 111 -3.93 1.14 -14.30
C LEU A 111 -2.53 0.73 -13.82
N SER A 112 -1.59 1.67 -13.92
CA SER A 112 -0.32 1.61 -13.21
C SER A 112 -0.51 2.18 -11.80
N ALA A 113 0.12 1.54 -10.83
CA ALA A 113 0.17 2.01 -9.45
C ALA A 113 1.59 1.84 -8.92
N TRP A 114 1.91 2.53 -7.84
CA TRP A 114 3.19 2.43 -7.15
C TRP A 114 3.02 1.61 -5.87
N LEU A 115 3.92 0.66 -5.65
CA LEU A 115 3.94 -0.23 -4.50
C LEU A 115 5.23 -0.03 -3.73
N MET A 116 5.10 0.21 -2.43
CA MET A 116 6.16 0.16 -1.44
C MET A 116 5.90 -1.01 -0.48
N LEU A 117 6.96 -1.72 -0.09
CA LEU A 117 6.91 -2.83 0.86
C LEU A 117 7.81 -2.52 2.06
N GLU A 118 7.31 -2.74 3.28
CA GLU A 118 8.07 -2.63 4.52
C GLU A 118 8.11 -3.92 5.31
N GLY A 119 9.24 -4.10 5.99
CA GLY A 119 9.45 -5.22 6.90
C GLY A 119 9.44 -6.57 6.21
N GLY A 120 9.04 -7.59 6.96
CA GLY A 120 9.03 -8.98 6.53
C GLY A 120 10.27 -9.77 6.93
N ALA A 121 10.10 -11.08 6.98
CA ALA A 121 11.20 -12.02 7.11
C ALA A 121 11.73 -12.25 5.70
N SER A 122 12.99 -11.88 5.43
CA SER A 122 13.67 -12.38 4.24
C SER A 122 13.58 -13.90 4.30
N ARG A 123 12.72 -14.49 3.47
CA ARG A 123 12.73 -15.94 3.24
C ARG A 123 13.96 -16.21 2.38
N LEU A 124 15.14 -16.15 2.99
CA LEU A 124 16.24 -16.97 2.51
C LEU A 124 15.70 -18.39 2.55
N ARG A 125 15.40 -18.93 1.36
CA ARG A 125 15.01 -20.32 1.23
C ARG A 125 16.17 -21.13 1.79
N ALA A 126 15.93 -21.82 2.90
CA ALA A 126 16.77 -22.96 3.24
C ALA A 126 16.67 -23.91 2.03
N VAL A 127 17.83 -24.19 1.45
CA VAL A 127 18.03 -25.13 0.33
C VAL A 127 17.81 -26.54 0.85
#